data_AF-A0A1C6FVU5-F1
#
_entry.id   AF-A0A1C6FVU5-F1
#
_cell.length_a   1.000
_cell.length_b   1.000
_cell.length_c   1.000
_cell.angle_alpha   90.00
_cell.angle_beta   90.00
_cell.angle_gamma   90.00
#
_symmetry.space_group_name_H-M   'P 1'
#
loop_
_entity.id
_entity.type
_entity.pdbx_description
1 polymer ?
#
loop_
_entity_poly.entity_id
_entity_poly.type
_entity_poly.pdbx_seq_one_letter_code
_entity_poly.pdbx_strand_id
1 'polypeptide(L)'
;MLLGNFDADYLSGISDKLVNYSLNYRELYTKCYDEIESYSSTSVQSSMLKGIAKASTSVGKFVEKIPVISRGQADEALIAAGDKLDELNASKLRKQMSSLIEHQSNSIRPFIENIDTVNELYNKPVQLLVDKDNLYIATIA
;
A
#
# COMPACT_ATOMS: atom_id res chain seq x y z
N MET A 1 -17.92 -19.93 -9.85
CA MET A 1 -17.75 -21.40 -9.82
C MET A 1 -17.70 -21.90 -11.25
N LEU A 2 -16.82 -22.84 -11.59
CA LEU A 2 -16.44 -23.22 -12.98
C LEU A 2 -17.57 -23.80 -13.87
N LEU A 3 -18.83 -23.82 -13.41
CA LEU A 3 -20.03 -24.27 -14.16
C LEU A 3 -19.90 -25.61 -14.91
N GLY A 4 -18.91 -26.44 -14.57
CA GLY A 4 -18.60 -27.68 -15.30
C GLY A 4 -17.85 -27.48 -16.62
N ASN A 5 -17.45 -26.26 -16.98
CA ASN A 5 -16.61 -26.00 -18.13
C ASN A 5 -15.13 -26.00 -17.71
N PHE A 6 -14.40 -27.00 -18.19
CA PHE A 6 -12.97 -27.20 -17.94
C PHE A 6 -12.13 -27.04 -19.20
N ASP A 7 -12.69 -26.49 -20.27
CA ASP A 7 -11.95 -26.15 -21.47
C ASP A 7 -10.75 -25.23 -21.15
N ALA A 8 -9.61 -25.49 -21.79
CA ALA A 8 -8.35 -24.83 -21.47
C ALA A 8 -8.40 -23.31 -21.69
N ASP A 9 -9.02 -22.86 -22.79
CA ASP A 9 -9.14 -21.44 -23.10
C ASP A 9 -10.11 -20.76 -22.13
N TYR A 10 -11.19 -21.46 -21.75
CA TYR A 10 -12.11 -20.96 -20.72
C TYR A 10 -11.42 -20.75 -19.38
N LEU A 11 -10.71 -21.77 -18.86
CA LEU A 11 -10.03 -21.69 -17.57
C LEU A 11 -8.94 -20.61 -17.58
N SER A 12 -8.11 -20.58 -18.62
CA SER A 12 -7.06 -19.55 -18.78
C SER A 12 -7.67 -18.15 -18.85
N GLY A 13 -8.78 -17.98 -19.58
CA GLY A 13 -9.50 -16.72 -19.66
C GLY A 13 -10.11 -16.26 -18.33
N ILE A 14 -10.48 -17.17 -17.42
CA ILE A 14 -10.89 -16.81 -16.06
C ILE A 14 -9.66 -16.39 -15.23
N SER A 15 -8.56 -17.14 -15.27
CA SER A 15 -7.31 -16.78 -14.59
C SER A 15 -6.82 -15.39 -15.01
N ASP A 16 -6.79 -15.09 -16.31
CA ASP A 16 -6.39 -13.79 -16.85
C ASP A 16 -7.29 -12.66 -16.35
N LYS A 17 -8.61 -12.88 -16.29
CA LYS A 17 -9.55 -11.89 -15.72
C LYS A 17 -9.25 -11.61 -14.25
N LEU A 18 -8.97 -12.63 -13.46
CA LEU A 18 -8.64 -12.47 -12.04
C LEU A 18 -7.29 -11.74 -11.86
N VAL A 19 -6.29 -12.02 -12.70
CA VAL A 19 -5.03 -11.26 -12.73
C VAL A 19 -5.30 -9.79 -13.04
N ASN A 20 -6.10 -9.49 -14.07
CA ASN A 20 -6.43 -8.13 -14.45
C ASN A 20 -7.19 -7.39 -13.34
N TYR A 21 -8.17 -8.02 -12.71
CA TYR A 21 -8.86 -7.45 -11.55
C TYR A 21 -7.91 -7.19 -10.39
N SER A 22 -6.94 -8.09 -10.16
CA SER A 22 -5.91 -7.90 -9.13
C SER A 22 -5.07 -6.64 -9.38
N LEU A 23 -4.64 -6.45 -10.63
CA LEU A 23 -3.85 -5.28 -11.04
C LEU A 23 -4.67 -4.00 -10.94
N ASN A 24 -5.90 -3.99 -11.46
CA ASN A 24 -6.79 -2.83 -11.38
C ASN A 24 -7.08 -2.43 -9.93
N TYR A 25 -7.28 -3.42 -9.05
CA TYR A 25 -7.46 -3.18 -7.62
C TYR A 25 -6.22 -2.52 -7.00
N ARG A 26 -5.02 -3.04 -7.28
CA ARG A 26 -3.76 -2.47 -6.78
C ARG A 26 -3.54 -1.05 -7.28
N GLU A 27 -3.84 -0.78 -8.54
CA GLU A 27 -3.74 0.58 -9.10
C GLU A 27 -4.71 1.55 -8.42
N LEU A 28 -5.98 1.14 -8.24
CA LEU A 28 -6.97 1.94 -7.54
C LEU A 28 -6.58 2.19 -6.08
N TYR A 29 -6.12 1.14 -5.40
CA TYR A 29 -5.62 1.22 -4.03
C TYR A 29 -4.49 2.25 -3.92
N THR A 30 -3.48 2.17 -4.79
CA THR A 30 -2.35 3.11 -4.78
C THR A 30 -2.82 4.54 -5.02
N LYS A 31 -3.69 4.78 -6.01
CA LYS A 31 -4.26 6.12 -6.25
C LYS A 31 -4.97 6.67 -5.01
N CYS A 32 -5.80 5.85 -4.35
CA CYS A 32 -6.48 6.29 -3.13
C CYS A 32 -5.50 6.57 -1.99
N TYR A 33 -4.48 5.72 -1.82
CA TYR A 33 -3.45 5.91 -0.81
C TYR A 33 -2.70 7.23 -1.04
N ASP A 34 -2.21 7.46 -2.25
CA ASP A 34 -1.42 8.63 -2.64
C ASP A 34 -2.21 9.95 -2.48
N GLU A 35 -3.50 9.95 -2.85
CA GLU A 35 -4.39 11.11 -2.64
C GLU A 35 -4.55 11.45 -1.16
N ILE A 36 -4.80 10.44 -0.31
CA ILE A 36 -4.96 10.65 1.15
C ILE A 36 -3.65 11.13 1.78
N GLU A 37 -2.51 10.56 1.38
CA GLU A 37 -1.19 10.98 1.85
C GLU A 37 -0.86 12.42 1.44
N SER A 38 -1.14 12.78 0.18
CA SER A 38 -0.95 14.13 -0.36
C SER A 38 -1.79 15.18 0.38
N TYR A 39 -3.08 14.91 0.64
CA TYR A 39 -3.94 15.79 1.43
C TYR A 39 -3.44 15.99 2.86
N SER A 40 -2.91 14.93 3.49
CA SER A 40 -2.34 15.00 4.83
C SER A 40 -1.10 15.90 4.87
N SER A 41 -0.15 15.67 3.96
CA SER A 41 1.08 16.47 3.84
C SER A 41 0.78 17.96 3.61
N THR A 42 -0.13 18.27 2.67
CA THR A 42 -0.53 19.65 2.37
C THR A 42 -1.20 20.33 3.57
N SER A 43 -2.02 19.59 4.33
CA SER A 43 -2.70 20.11 5.53
C SER A 43 -1.72 20.45 6.65
N VAL A 44 -0.66 19.65 6.82
CA VAL A 44 0.43 19.90 7.79
C VAL A 44 1.18 21.17 7.40
N GLN A 45 1.60 21.29 6.13
CA GLN A 45 2.27 22.50 5.63
C GLN A 45 1.41 23.75 5.84
N SER A 46 0.12 23.70 5.50
CA SER A 46 -0.81 24.80 5.70
C SER A 46 -0.98 25.17 7.19
N SER A 47 -1.05 24.17 8.07
CA SER A 47 -1.21 24.38 9.51
C SER A 47 0.06 24.99 10.14
N MET A 48 1.24 24.56 9.70
CA MET A 48 2.52 25.13 10.10
C MET A 48 2.66 26.58 9.61
N LEU A 49 2.36 26.84 8.33
CA LEU A 49 2.35 28.20 7.75
C LEU A 49 1.39 29.13 8.50
N LYS A 50 0.18 28.66 8.84
CA LYS A 50 -0.77 29.41 9.66
C LYS A 50 -0.27 29.67 11.08
N GLY A 51 0.43 28.72 11.70
CA GLY A 51 1.06 28.88 13.02
C GLY A 51 2.15 29.96 13.01
N ILE A 52 3.03 29.92 12.00
CA ILE A 52 4.07 30.94 11.80
C ILE A 52 3.45 32.31 11.53
N ALA A 53 2.43 32.40 10.66
CA ALA A 53 1.74 33.65 10.35
C ALA A 53 1.02 34.26 11.58
N LYS A 54 0.46 33.44 12.48
CA LYS A 54 -0.15 33.91 13.74
C LYS A 54 0.90 34.38 14.76
N ALA A 55 2.06 33.73 14.80
CA ALA A 55 3.19 34.16 15.64
C ALA A 55 3.85 35.44 15.10
N SER A 56 3.93 35.63 13.77
CA SER A 56 4.49 36.83 13.16
C SER A 56 3.59 38.06 13.31
N THR A 57 2.26 37.88 13.31
CA THR A 57 1.29 38.98 13.54
C THR A 57 1.31 39.53 14.96
N SER A 58 1.99 38.87 15.91
CA SER A 58 2.18 39.35 17.29
C SER A 58 3.51 40.11 17.51
N VAL A 59 4.34 40.29 16.48
CA VAL A 59 5.69 40.91 16.56
C VAL A 59 5.64 42.46 16.59
N GLY A 60 4.51 43.06 16.95
CA GLY A 60 4.40 44.52 17.09
C GLY A 60 5.08 45.12 18.33
N LYS A 61 5.53 44.31 19.30
CA LYS A 61 5.98 44.83 20.62
C LYS A 61 7.23 44.18 21.24
N PHE A 62 7.94 43.27 20.57
CA PHE A 62 8.98 42.46 21.22
C PHE A 62 10.38 42.61 20.60
N VAL A 63 10.79 43.83 20.25
CA VAL A 63 12.11 44.10 19.64
C VAL A 63 13.20 44.38 20.70
N GLU A 64 12.88 44.41 22.01
CA GLU A 64 13.80 45.03 22.98
C GLU A 64 14.78 44.08 23.70
N LYS A 65 14.58 42.76 23.71
CA LYS A 65 15.49 41.84 24.46
C LYS A 65 15.58 40.45 23.83
N ILE A 66 16.55 40.22 22.95
CA ILE A 66 16.99 38.86 22.59
C ILE A 66 18.52 38.79 22.71
N PRO A 67 19.08 37.91 23.57
CA PRO A 67 20.51 37.66 23.60
C PRO A 67 20.94 37.04 22.27
N VAL A 68 22.11 37.41 21.78
CA VAL A 68 22.71 36.89 20.53
C VAL A 68 23.00 35.39 20.69
N ILE A 69 22.02 34.54 20.39
CA ILE A 69 22.21 33.11 20.18
C ILE A 69 22.64 32.94 18.72
N SER A 70 23.70 32.15 18.47
CA SER A 70 24.21 31.96 17.11
C SER A 70 23.11 31.37 16.22
N ARG A 71 22.92 31.97 15.04
CA ARG A 71 21.84 31.60 14.11
C ARG A 71 21.81 30.08 13.80
N GLY A 72 22.98 29.43 13.75
CA GLY A 72 23.11 28.01 13.47
C GLY A 72 22.46 27.05 14.48
N GLN A 73 22.58 27.29 15.80
CA GLN A 73 21.97 26.39 16.80
C GLN A 73 20.44 26.50 16.84
N ALA A 74 19.91 27.70 16.61
CA ALA A 74 18.46 27.91 16.53
C ALA A 74 17.89 27.25 15.26
N ASP A 75 18.59 27.35 14.13
CA ASP A 75 18.18 26.72 12.87
C ASP A 75 18.19 25.19 12.95
N GLU A 76 19.20 24.58 13.57
CA GLU A 76 19.26 23.12 13.77
C GLU A 76 18.13 22.59 14.67
N ALA A 77 17.81 23.31 15.76
CA ALA A 77 16.71 22.94 16.64
C ALA A 77 15.34 23.05 15.94
N LEU A 78 15.17 24.04 15.06
CA LEU A 78 13.96 24.20 14.26
C LEU A 78 13.82 23.11 13.19
N ILE A 79 14.92 22.72 12.53
CA ILE A 79 14.95 21.61 11.57
C ILE A 79 14.58 20.30 12.28
N ALA A 80 15.24 19.99 13.41
CA ALA A 80 14.96 18.78 14.17
C ALA A 80 13.51 18.73 14.71
N ALA A 81 12.94 19.87 15.09
CA ALA A 81 11.54 19.96 15.48
C ALA A 81 10.58 19.73 14.28
N GLY A 82 10.96 20.20 13.09
CA GLY A 82 10.27 19.94 11.83
C GLY A 82 10.27 18.44 11.48
N ASP A 83 11.45 17.82 11.48
CA ASP A 83 11.62 16.39 11.20
C ASP A 83 10.80 15.53 12.19
N LYS A 84 10.79 15.90 13.47
CA LYS A 84 10.01 15.18 14.48
C LYS A 84 8.50 15.36 14.30
N LEU A 85 8.05 16.53 13.86
CA LEU A 85 6.65 16.78 13.52
C LEU A 85 6.21 15.97 12.30
N ASP A 86 7.05 15.87 11.28
CA ASP A 86 6.79 15.07 10.08
C ASP A 86 6.68 13.58 10.42
N GLU A 87 7.58 13.05 11.25
CA GLU A 87 7.53 11.66 11.73
C GLU A 87 6.24 11.36 12.51
N LEU A 88 5.85 12.26 13.43
CA LEU A 88 4.61 12.12 14.21
C LEU A 88 3.38 12.16 13.30
N ASN A 89 3.36 13.05 12.30
CA ASN A 89 2.25 13.13 11.35
C ASN A 89 2.16 11.90 10.46
N ALA A 90 3.29 11.38 9.96
CA ALA A 90 3.34 10.15 9.20
C ALA A 90 2.81 8.96 10.01
N SER A 91 3.17 8.85 11.29
CA SER A 91 2.66 7.80 12.17
C SER A 91 1.15 7.91 12.42
N LYS A 92 0.63 9.14 12.58
CA LYS A 92 -0.79 9.41 12.77
C LYS A 92 -1.59 9.11 11.50
N LEU A 93 -1.09 9.52 10.34
CA LEU A 93 -1.68 9.20 9.04
C LEU A 93 -1.76 7.68 8.85
N ARG A 94 -0.67 6.96 9.11
CA ARG A 94 -0.62 5.50 9.01
C ARG A 94 -1.65 4.83 9.93
N LYS A 95 -1.85 5.36 11.15
CA LYS A 95 -2.89 4.89 12.08
C LYS A 95 -4.31 5.18 11.55
N GLN A 96 -4.54 6.35 10.98
CA GLN A 96 -5.84 6.70 10.37
C GLN A 96 -6.13 5.86 9.12
N MET A 97 -5.09 5.48 8.38
CA MET A 97 -5.19 4.64 7.18
C MET A 97 -5.11 3.14 7.48
N SER A 98 -5.05 2.72 8.75
CA SER A 98 -4.91 1.32 9.15
C SER A 98 -5.93 0.41 8.46
N SER A 99 -7.20 0.80 8.47
CA SER A 99 -8.27 0.05 7.80
C SER A 99 -8.05 -0.06 6.29
N LEU A 100 -7.53 0.98 5.62
CA LEU A 100 -7.17 0.89 4.20
C LEU A 100 -5.98 -0.05 3.99
N ILE A 101 -4.92 0.09 4.80
CA ILE A 101 -3.71 -0.74 4.73
C ILE A 101 -4.04 -2.23 4.92
N GLU A 102 -4.95 -2.57 5.84
CA GLU A 102 -5.43 -3.94 6.04
C GLU A 102 -6.04 -4.56 4.77
N HIS A 103 -6.58 -3.74 3.87
CA HIS A 103 -7.17 -4.18 2.60
C HIS A 103 -6.21 -4.07 1.41
N GLN A 104 -4.92 -3.77 1.61
CA GLN A 104 -3.95 -3.68 0.51
C GLN A 104 -3.87 -4.97 -0.33
N SER A 105 -4.05 -6.12 0.30
CA SER A 105 -4.07 -7.42 -0.37
C SER A 105 -5.48 -7.81 -0.78
N ASN A 106 -5.64 -8.32 -1.99
CA ASN A 106 -6.91 -8.84 -2.51
C ASN A 106 -7.05 -10.37 -2.44
N SER A 107 -6.06 -11.07 -1.85
CA SER A 107 -6.09 -12.53 -1.59
C SER A 107 -6.52 -13.41 -2.78
N ILE A 108 -6.31 -12.95 -4.02
CA ILE A 108 -6.83 -13.63 -5.22
C ILE A 108 -5.89 -14.71 -5.77
N ARG A 109 -4.61 -14.68 -5.35
CA ARG A 109 -3.56 -15.62 -5.79
C ARG A 109 -3.96 -17.09 -5.66
N PRO A 110 -4.48 -17.57 -4.50
CA PRO A 110 -4.86 -18.97 -4.36
C PRO A 110 -5.96 -19.38 -5.37
N PHE A 111 -6.87 -18.48 -5.73
CA PHE A 111 -7.93 -18.80 -6.68
C PHE A 111 -7.38 -18.99 -8.09
N ILE A 112 -6.45 -18.13 -8.52
CA ILE A 112 -5.75 -18.26 -9.80
C ILE A 112 -4.96 -19.56 -9.83
N GLU A 113 -4.14 -19.82 -8.80
CA GLU A 113 -3.32 -21.02 -8.70
C GLU A 113 -4.16 -22.30 -8.73
N ASN A 114 -5.34 -22.32 -8.09
CA ASN A 114 -6.25 -23.45 -8.13
C ASN A 114 -6.89 -23.64 -9.52
N ILE A 115 -7.27 -22.56 -10.21
CA ILE A 115 -7.82 -22.65 -11.57
C ILE A 115 -6.74 -23.17 -12.53
N ASP A 116 -5.53 -22.64 -12.44
CA ASP A 116 -4.39 -23.07 -13.25
C ASP A 116 -4.05 -24.53 -12.95
N THR A 117 -4.06 -24.95 -11.68
CA THR A 117 -3.85 -26.35 -11.29
C THR A 117 -4.92 -27.27 -11.90
N VAL A 118 -6.20 -26.89 -11.85
CA VAL A 118 -7.27 -27.65 -12.51
C VAL A 118 -7.05 -27.72 -14.02
N ASN A 119 -6.62 -26.62 -14.64
CA ASN A 119 -6.33 -26.56 -16.06
C ASN A 119 -5.19 -27.53 -16.44
N GLU A 120 -4.10 -27.53 -15.68
CA GLU A 120 -2.97 -28.46 -15.87
C GLU A 120 -3.42 -29.92 -15.73
N LEU A 121 -4.16 -30.24 -14.66
CA LEU A 121 -4.58 -31.61 -14.36
C LEU A 121 -5.62 -32.17 -15.35
N TYR A 122 -6.48 -31.30 -15.88
CA TYR A 122 -7.57 -31.70 -16.78
C TYR A 122 -7.16 -31.68 -18.26
N ASN A 123 -6.41 -30.66 -18.68
CA ASN A 123 -6.14 -30.41 -20.10
C ASN A 123 -4.74 -30.84 -20.56
N LYS A 124 -3.88 -31.35 -19.67
CA LYS A 124 -2.56 -31.85 -20.05
C LYS A 124 -2.33 -33.29 -19.61
N PRO A 125 -1.45 -34.04 -20.30
CA PRO A 125 -1.04 -35.36 -19.87
C PRO A 125 -0.44 -35.35 -18.46
N VAL A 126 -0.92 -36.25 -17.61
CA VAL A 126 -0.39 -36.47 -16.24
C VAL A 126 0.06 -37.92 -16.08
N GLN A 127 1.02 -38.14 -15.18
CA GLN A 127 1.44 -39.46 -14.75
C GLN A 127 0.90 -39.74 -13.35
N LEU A 128 0.29 -40.91 -13.19
CA LEU A 128 -0.11 -41.44 -11.89
C LEU A 128 0.95 -42.40 -11.40
N LEU A 129 1.56 -42.11 -10.26
CA LEU A 129 2.52 -42.98 -9.60
C LEU A 129 1.85 -43.54 -8.35
N VAL A 130 1.87 -44.86 -8.19
CA VAL A 130 1.19 -45.54 -7.10
C VAL A 130 2.20 -46.35 -6.32
N ASP A 131 2.23 -46.18 -5.00
CA ASP A 131 2.92 -47.09 -4.10
C ASP A 131 1.89 -47.84 -3.22
N LYS A 132 2.36 -48.53 -2.18
CA LYS A 132 1.49 -49.34 -1.32
C LYS A 132 0.41 -48.50 -0.59
N ASP A 133 0.74 -47.27 -0.23
CA ASP A 133 -0.07 -46.41 0.65
C ASP A 133 -0.51 -45.10 -0.01
N ASN A 134 0.11 -44.70 -1.12
CA ASN A 134 -0.04 -43.38 -1.72
C ASN A 134 -0.31 -43.41 -3.24
N LEU A 135 -1.02 -42.37 -3.70
CA LEU A 135 -1.20 -42.00 -5.09
C LEU A 135 -0.59 -40.62 -5.30
N TYR A 136 0.36 -40.51 -6.24
CA TYR A 136 0.97 -39.26 -6.64
C TYR A 136 0.56 -38.89 -8.06
N ILE A 137 0.41 -37.60 -8.30
CA ILE A 137 0.13 -37.04 -9.61
C ILE A 137 1.33 -36.19 -10.01
N ALA A 138 1.99 -36.56 -11.11
CA ALA A 138 3.10 -35.83 -11.69
C ALA A 138 2.69 -35.21 -13.03
N THR A 139 3.05 -33.95 -13.25
CA THR A 139 2.90 -33.28 -14.55
C THR A 139 4.06 -33.66 -15.45
N ILE A 140 3.80 -33.88 -16.75
CA ILE A 140 4.84 -34.13 -17.75
C ILE A 140 5.31 -32.78 -18.28
N ALA A 141 6.60 -32.48 -18.13
CA ALA A 141 7.23 -31.24 -18.61
C ALA A 141 7.37 -31.21 -20.14
#